data_AF-A0A9K3KEV4-F1
#
_entry.id   AF-A0A9K3KEV4-F1
#
_cell.length_a   1.000
_cell.length_b   1.000
_cell.length_c   1.000
_cell.angle_alpha   90.00
_cell.angle_beta   90.00
_cell.angle_gamma   90.00
#
_symmetry.space_group_name_H-M   'P 1'
#
loop_
_entity.id
_entity.type
_entity.pdbx_description
1 polymer ?
#
loop_
_entity_poly.entity_id
_entity_poly.type
_entity_poly.pdbx_seq_one_letter_code
_entity_poly.pdbx_strand_id
1 'polypeptide(L)'
;MKYASFSWCSALTRTQFFHLHQTKERSFQTSSPTALLARTSCAKKKQQRMGDFWEAPMEGIWRPDVNDVERISFGKPSKKKGTGSRGVPHRLNLDERFLFDKARRKGFLEVEGSGWRAQRRDAPLLNTYRSLCDACGQASIVLHKGNTGIDELVVDISPLRNPRTFHQVAKICVQQQGGEIVFDGSALDDDKSDEEDLSLTLSIVDQNVTSPWETRPIYQLPPYCISWELPRSDAKVLGKKMAKLFDTIEENVAPSKKPIGVKPGKGRRHGGYGIG
;
A
#
# COMPACT_ATOMS: atom_id res chain seq x y z
N MET A 1 -8.79 -26.00 -66.37
CA MET A 1 -7.89 -26.96 -65.69
C MET A 1 -8.46 -27.28 -64.30
N LYS A 2 -8.83 -28.55 -64.09
CA LYS A 2 -9.06 -29.33 -62.84
C LYS A 2 -10.00 -28.70 -61.76
N TYR A 3 -11.29 -29.09 -61.63
CA TYR A 3 -11.86 -30.29 -60.94
C TYR A 3 -11.32 -30.49 -59.51
N ALA A 4 -12.07 -30.76 -58.43
CA ALA A 4 -13.38 -31.40 -58.17
C ALA A 4 -13.83 -30.98 -56.73
N SER A 5 -15.08 -30.59 -56.43
CA SER A 5 -16.23 -31.42 -56.00
C SER A 5 -15.91 -32.62 -55.10
N PHE A 6 -16.48 -32.67 -53.88
CA PHE A 6 -17.25 -33.83 -53.41
C PHE A 6 -18.26 -33.42 -52.33
N SER A 7 -19.44 -34.02 -52.47
CA SER A 7 -20.69 -33.87 -51.72
C SER A 7 -20.98 -35.18 -50.98
N TRP A 8 -22.17 -35.26 -50.38
CA TRP A 8 -22.90 -36.41 -49.80
C TRP A 8 -22.78 -36.51 -48.27
N CYS A 9 -23.83 -36.79 -47.48
CA CYS A 9 -25.27 -37.03 -47.71
C CYS A 9 -25.92 -36.97 -46.30
N SER A 10 -27.12 -36.40 -46.16
CA SER A 10 -28.41 -37.08 -45.86
C SER A 10 -28.42 -38.08 -44.69
N ALA A 11 -29.47 -38.25 -43.89
CA ALA A 11 -30.76 -37.60 -43.65
C ALA A 11 -31.51 -38.50 -42.62
N LEU A 12 -32.70 -38.05 -42.20
CA LEU A 12 -33.84 -38.85 -41.67
C LEU A 12 -33.66 -39.37 -40.21
N THR A 13 -34.66 -39.48 -39.33
CA THR A 13 -36.11 -39.15 -39.34
C THR A 13 -36.65 -39.17 -37.91
N ARG A 14 -37.57 -38.24 -37.62
CA ARG A 14 -38.93 -38.43 -37.06
C ARG A 14 -39.21 -39.72 -36.25
N THR A 15 -39.82 -39.60 -35.07
CA THR A 15 -41.17 -40.13 -34.71
C THR A 15 -41.51 -39.83 -33.23
N GLN A 16 -42.72 -39.30 -32.99
CA GLN A 16 -43.39 -39.13 -31.69
C GLN A 16 -44.00 -40.47 -31.24
N PHE A 17 -44.25 -40.70 -29.93
CA PHE A 17 -45.56 -41.14 -29.40
C PHE A 17 -45.60 -41.28 -27.85
N PHE A 18 -46.73 -40.81 -27.30
CA PHE A 18 -47.46 -40.95 -26.02
C PHE A 18 -47.15 -42.03 -24.95
N HIS A 19 -47.32 -41.62 -23.67
CA HIS A 19 -48.17 -42.17 -22.55
C HIS A 19 -47.53 -41.79 -21.19
N LEU A 20 -48.09 -40.95 -20.30
CA LEU A 20 -49.28 -41.00 -19.42
C LEU A 20 -49.25 -42.05 -18.28
N HIS A 21 -49.56 -41.55 -17.07
CA HIS A 21 -49.83 -42.15 -15.74
C HIS A 21 -48.65 -42.32 -14.75
N GLN A 22 -48.58 -41.50 -13.67
CA GLN A 22 -49.25 -41.59 -12.34
C GLN A 22 -48.54 -42.63 -11.43
N THR A 23 -47.92 -42.30 -10.29
CA THR A 23 -48.51 -41.95 -8.99
C THR A 23 -47.41 -41.91 -7.91
N LYS A 24 -47.66 -41.18 -6.81
CA LYS A 24 -47.16 -41.39 -5.41
C LYS A 24 -45.64 -41.25 -5.16
N GLU A 25 -45.13 -40.73 -4.05
CA GLU A 25 -45.67 -40.44 -2.72
C GLU A 25 -44.75 -39.40 -2.06
N ARG A 26 -45.34 -38.42 -1.36
CA ARG A 26 -44.64 -37.51 -0.45
C ARG A 26 -44.33 -38.27 0.84
N SER A 27 -43.07 -38.36 1.23
CA SER A 27 -42.69 -38.62 2.62
C SER A 27 -41.89 -37.43 3.17
N PHE A 28 -42.46 -36.85 4.22
CA PHE A 28 -41.80 -35.91 5.12
C PHE A 28 -40.73 -36.68 5.91
N GLN A 29 -39.48 -36.21 5.85
CA GLN A 29 -38.54 -36.44 6.94
C GLN A 29 -37.85 -35.13 7.31
N THR A 30 -38.21 -34.68 8.49
CA THR A 30 -37.61 -33.60 9.26
C THR A 30 -36.23 -34.01 9.73
N SER A 31 -35.20 -33.27 9.35
CA SER A 31 -33.93 -33.25 10.08
C SER A 31 -33.37 -31.82 10.09
N SER A 32 -33.72 -31.11 11.16
CA SER A 32 -32.99 -29.93 11.60
C SER A 32 -31.65 -30.36 12.19
N PRO A 33 -30.56 -29.71 11.81
CA PRO A 33 -29.58 -29.32 12.80
C PRO A 33 -29.48 -27.80 12.78
N THR A 34 -30.11 -27.17 13.77
CA THR A 34 -29.86 -25.77 14.12
C THR A 34 -28.46 -25.67 14.70
N ALA A 35 -27.44 -25.69 13.84
CA ALA A 35 -26.10 -25.31 14.23
C ALA A 35 -26.08 -23.78 14.38
N LEU A 36 -26.47 -23.32 15.56
CA LEU A 36 -26.14 -21.98 16.05
C LEU A 36 -24.62 -21.87 16.11
N LEU A 37 -24.01 -21.49 14.99
CA LEU A 37 -22.65 -20.97 14.96
C LEU A 37 -22.68 -19.66 15.74
N ALA A 38 -22.38 -19.76 17.03
CA ALA A 38 -21.97 -18.63 17.83
C ALA A 38 -20.81 -17.96 17.07
N ARG A 39 -21.10 -16.83 16.43
CA ARG A 39 -20.07 -15.87 16.02
C ARG A 39 -19.43 -15.39 17.31
N THR A 40 -18.41 -16.11 17.76
CA THR A 40 -17.38 -15.52 18.60
C THR A 40 -16.79 -14.39 17.76
N SER A 41 -17.32 -13.18 17.95
CA SER A 41 -16.60 -11.97 17.59
C SER A 41 -15.37 -11.94 18.48
N CYS A 42 -14.34 -12.66 18.07
CA CYS A 42 -13.00 -12.47 18.56
C CYS A 42 -12.66 -11.03 18.16
N ALA A 43 -12.91 -10.10 19.09
CA ALA A 43 -12.42 -8.75 19.01
C ALA A 43 -10.90 -8.88 18.92
N LYS A 44 -10.38 -8.91 17.69
CA LYS A 44 -8.95 -8.81 17.43
C LYS A 44 -8.55 -7.49 18.07
N LYS A 45 -7.98 -7.52 19.27
CA LYS A 45 -7.26 -6.38 19.84
C LYS A 45 -6.34 -5.91 18.72
N LYS A 46 -6.62 -4.74 18.15
CA LYS A 46 -5.76 -4.15 17.13
C LYS A 46 -4.45 -3.85 17.84
N GLN A 47 -3.49 -4.74 17.66
CA GLN A 47 -2.21 -4.68 18.35
C GLN A 47 -1.53 -3.36 17.97
N GLN A 48 -1.12 -2.59 18.97
CA GLN A 48 -0.17 -1.51 18.78
C GLN A 48 1.07 -2.09 18.10
N ARG A 49 1.51 -1.47 17.00
CA ARG A 49 2.74 -1.87 16.30
C ARG A 49 3.88 -1.10 16.96
N MET A 50 4.77 -1.79 17.65
CA MET A 50 5.90 -1.17 18.34
C MET A 50 7.13 -2.07 18.21
N GLY A 51 8.30 -1.45 18.21
CA GLY A 51 9.59 -2.10 18.41
C GLY A 51 10.27 -1.53 19.66
N ASP A 52 11.56 -1.83 19.83
CA ASP A 52 12.30 -1.48 21.05
C ASP A 52 12.35 0.03 21.34
N PHE A 53 12.31 0.87 20.29
CA PHE A 53 12.46 2.32 20.41
C PHE A 53 11.50 3.12 19.53
N TRP A 54 10.56 2.46 18.85
CA TRP A 54 9.60 3.10 17.97
C TRP A 54 8.20 2.55 18.23
N GLU A 55 7.19 3.40 18.03
CA GLU A 55 5.79 3.02 18.17
C GLU A 55 4.97 3.63 17.03
N ALA A 56 3.98 2.87 16.57
CA ALA A 56 2.99 3.31 15.59
C ALA A 56 1.58 3.14 16.20
N PRO A 57 0.98 4.24 16.71
CA PRO A 57 -0.39 4.22 17.17
C PRO A 57 -1.36 3.80 16.05
N MET A 58 -2.17 2.78 16.33
CA MET A 58 -3.15 2.21 15.39
C MET A 58 -4.61 2.56 15.74
N GLU A 59 -4.86 3.00 16.97
CA GLU A 59 -6.16 3.40 17.47
C GLU A 59 -6.27 4.93 17.52
N GLY A 60 -7.45 5.49 17.29
CA GLY A 60 -7.68 6.94 17.24
C GLY A 60 -7.11 7.64 16.01
N ILE A 61 -6.25 6.97 15.24
CA ILE A 61 -5.59 7.52 14.05
C ILE A 61 -6.21 6.97 12.77
N TRP A 62 -6.57 7.88 11.88
CA TRP A 62 -6.98 7.54 10.53
C TRP A 62 -5.80 6.99 9.74
N ARG A 63 -5.96 5.78 9.20
CA ARG A 63 -5.02 5.14 8.27
C ARG A 63 -5.80 4.55 7.10
N PRO A 64 -5.24 4.53 5.88
CA PRO A 64 -5.85 3.80 4.78
C PRO A 64 -5.83 2.29 5.07
N ASP A 65 -6.80 1.56 4.53
CA ASP A 65 -6.73 0.10 4.56
C ASP A 65 -5.73 -0.40 3.51
N VAL A 66 -4.95 -1.43 3.85
CA VAL A 66 -4.03 -2.10 2.89
C VAL A 66 -4.76 -2.51 1.61
N ASN A 67 -5.99 -3.00 1.73
CA ASN A 67 -6.83 -3.37 0.59
C ASN A 67 -7.20 -2.17 -0.29
N ASP A 68 -7.40 -0.99 0.29
CA ASP A 68 -7.70 0.22 -0.48
C ASP A 68 -6.45 0.77 -1.17
N VAL A 69 -5.29 0.72 -0.50
CA VAL A 69 -3.99 1.03 -1.13
C VAL A 69 -3.75 0.11 -2.33
N GLU A 70 -4.04 -1.18 -2.18
CA GLU A 70 -3.93 -2.15 -3.26
C GLU A 70 -4.90 -1.84 -4.41
N ARG A 71 -6.13 -1.43 -4.12
CA ARG A 71 -7.10 -1.05 -5.15
C ARG A 71 -6.62 0.17 -5.95
N ILE A 72 -6.18 1.23 -5.28
CA ILE A 72 -5.73 2.45 -5.96
C ILE A 72 -4.44 2.20 -6.75
N SER A 73 -3.58 1.26 -6.31
CA SER A 73 -2.38 0.87 -7.06
C SER A 73 -2.72 0.24 -8.41
N PHE A 74 -3.87 -0.45 -8.53
CA PHE A 74 -4.40 -0.93 -9.81
C PHE A 74 -5.25 0.11 -10.57
N GLY A 75 -5.45 1.31 -10.02
CA GLY A 75 -6.34 2.33 -10.57
C GLY A 75 -7.83 2.07 -10.35
N LYS A 76 -8.17 1.25 -9.35
CA LYS A 76 -9.56 1.08 -8.87
C LYS A 76 -9.87 2.10 -7.78
N PRO A 77 -11.14 2.53 -7.65
CA PRO A 77 -11.52 3.43 -6.56
C PRO A 77 -11.33 2.75 -5.19
N SER A 78 -10.84 3.49 -4.19
CA SER A 78 -10.84 3.04 -2.80
C SER A 78 -12.27 2.95 -2.26
N LYS A 79 -12.49 2.15 -1.21
CA LYS A 79 -13.76 2.12 -0.49
C LYS A 79 -13.83 3.25 0.54
N LYS A 80 -12.72 3.51 1.23
CA LYS A 80 -12.59 4.63 2.17
C LYS A 80 -12.21 5.90 1.42
N LYS A 81 -12.85 7.01 1.80
CA LYS A 81 -12.48 8.36 1.37
C LYS A 81 -11.12 8.72 1.98
N GLY A 82 -10.29 9.45 1.24
CA GLY A 82 -8.97 9.91 1.69
C GLY A 82 -7.81 8.99 1.33
N THR A 83 -8.04 7.70 1.07
CA THR A 83 -6.97 6.73 0.73
C THR A 83 -6.19 7.11 -0.54
N GLY A 84 -6.86 7.70 -1.52
CA GLY A 84 -6.21 8.21 -2.73
C GLY A 84 -6.69 9.62 -3.05
N SER A 85 -5.84 10.37 -3.75
CA SER A 85 -6.18 11.68 -4.30
C SER A 85 -6.20 11.63 -5.82
N ARG A 86 -6.95 12.53 -6.43
CA ARG A 86 -6.89 12.73 -7.88
C ARG A 86 -5.61 13.47 -8.30
N GLY A 87 -5.04 14.29 -7.40
CA GLY A 87 -3.83 15.06 -7.64
C GLY A 87 -2.53 14.30 -7.38
N VAL A 88 -2.61 13.14 -6.71
CA VAL A 88 -1.46 12.28 -6.41
C VAL A 88 -1.65 10.96 -7.15
N PRO A 89 -0.81 10.61 -8.13
CA PRO A 89 -0.95 9.36 -8.85
C PRO A 89 -0.48 8.20 -7.96
N HIS A 90 -1.33 7.17 -7.85
CA HIS A 90 -1.01 5.92 -7.16
C HIS A 90 -1.01 4.70 -8.09
N ARG A 91 -1.51 4.84 -9.32
CA ARG A 91 -1.63 3.72 -10.24
C ARG A 91 -0.25 3.28 -10.74
N LEU A 92 0.09 2.03 -10.46
CA LEU A 92 1.34 1.41 -10.89
C LEU A 92 1.22 0.79 -12.29
N ASN A 93 2.29 0.90 -13.07
CA ASN A 93 2.49 0.10 -14.27
C ASN A 93 3.03 -1.30 -13.92
N LEU A 94 3.36 -2.11 -14.94
CA LEU A 94 3.80 -3.49 -14.72
C LEU A 94 5.14 -3.59 -13.98
N ASP A 95 6.11 -2.74 -14.33
CA ASP A 95 7.44 -2.75 -13.73
C ASP A 95 7.40 -2.21 -12.29
N GLU A 96 6.68 -1.11 -12.08
CA GLU A 96 6.44 -0.56 -10.74
C GLU A 96 5.72 -1.56 -9.85
N ARG A 97 4.76 -2.30 -10.40
CA ARG A 97 4.07 -3.35 -9.67
C ARG A 97 5.02 -4.47 -9.25
N PHE A 98 5.90 -4.89 -10.15
CA PHE A 98 6.90 -5.89 -9.86
C PHE A 98 7.83 -5.43 -8.73
N LEU A 99 8.29 -4.17 -8.77
CA LEU A 99 9.11 -3.58 -7.70
C LEU A 99 8.35 -3.48 -6.38
N PHE A 100 7.08 -3.07 -6.41
CA PHE A 100 6.21 -2.98 -5.24
C PHE A 100 6.02 -4.35 -4.56
N ASP A 101 5.70 -5.40 -5.32
CA ASP A 101 5.53 -6.76 -4.78
C ASP A 101 6.85 -7.38 -4.29
N LYS A 102 7.98 -6.96 -4.86
CA LYS A 102 9.32 -7.33 -4.37
C LYS A 102 9.65 -6.60 -3.07
N ALA A 103 9.28 -5.34 -2.94
CA ALA A 103 9.53 -4.52 -1.75
C ALA A 103 8.85 -5.09 -0.51
N ARG A 104 7.58 -5.51 -0.63
CA ARG A 104 6.83 -6.12 0.49
C ARG A 104 7.52 -7.34 1.09
N ARG A 105 8.06 -8.21 0.23
CA ARG A 105 8.80 -9.42 0.65
C ARG A 105 10.19 -9.11 1.22
N LYS A 106 10.81 -8.02 0.76
CA LYS A 106 12.14 -7.58 1.23
C LYS A 106 12.08 -6.72 2.49
N GLY A 107 10.96 -6.06 2.72
CA GLY A 107 10.78 -4.99 3.71
C GLY A 107 11.32 -3.62 3.29
N PHE A 108 11.88 -3.46 2.09
CA PHE A 108 12.31 -2.16 1.58
C PHE A 108 12.20 -2.10 0.06
N LEU A 109 11.96 -0.90 -0.46
CA LEU A 109 11.81 -0.63 -1.88
C LEU A 109 13.16 -0.29 -2.52
N GLU A 110 13.41 -0.79 -3.73
CA GLU A 110 14.58 -0.42 -4.54
C GLU A 110 14.08 0.30 -5.80
N VAL A 111 14.54 1.53 -6.02
CA VAL A 111 14.20 2.34 -7.21
C VAL A 111 15.46 2.84 -7.91
N GLU A 112 15.34 3.19 -9.18
CA GLU A 112 16.42 3.84 -9.93
C GLU A 112 16.25 5.35 -9.89
N GLY A 113 17.33 6.07 -9.59
CA GLY A 113 17.30 7.51 -9.37
C GLY A 113 16.23 7.90 -8.34
N SER A 114 15.51 8.99 -8.60
CA SER A 114 14.45 9.50 -7.71
C SER A 114 13.12 8.75 -7.82
N GLY A 115 12.96 7.81 -8.76
CA GLY A 115 11.65 7.20 -9.06
C GLY A 115 10.63 8.14 -9.72
N TRP A 116 11.03 9.37 -10.06
CA TRP A 116 10.18 10.36 -10.73
C TRP A 116 9.80 9.94 -12.15
N ARG A 117 8.55 10.17 -12.53
CA ARG A 117 8.00 9.91 -13.86
C ARG A 117 7.53 11.21 -14.49
N ALA A 118 8.27 11.73 -15.47
CA ALA A 118 7.91 12.96 -16.17
C ALA A 118 6.49 12.92 -16.78
N GLN A 119 6.04 11.78 -17.32
CA GLN A 119 4.70 11.63 -17.89
C GLN A 119 3.57 11.69 -16.85
N ARG A 120 3.90 11.49 -15.57
CA ARG A 120 2.97 11.58 -14.44
C ARG A 120 3.19 12.82 -13.57
N ARG A 121 4.30 13.53 -13.79
CA ARG A 121 4.78 14.65 -12.97
C ARG A 121 4.83 14.29 -11.48
N ASP A 122 5.20 13.04 -11.18
CA ASP A 122 5.24 12.51 -9.81
C ASP A 122 5.93 11.12 -9.81
N ALA A 123 6.02 10.48 -8.63
CA ALA A 123 6.55 9.15 -8.40
C ALA A 123 5.47 8.19 -7.84
N PRO A 124 4.61 7.59 -8.70
CA PRO A 124 3.48 6.77 -8.24
C PRO A 124 3.88 5.57 -7.37
N LEU A 125 5.05 4.99 -7.63
CA LEU A 125 5.59 3.89 -6.87
C LEU A 125 5.93 4.29 -5.44
N LEU A 126 6.59 5.43 -5.25
CA LEU A 126 6.92 5.97 -3.91
C LEU A 126 5.65 6.34 -3.16
N ASN A 127 4.72 7.03 -3.81
CA ASN A 127 3.44 7.43 -3.20
C ASN A 127 2.64 6.22 -2.70
N THR A 128 2.58 5.16 -3.50
CA THR A 128 1.85 3.92 -3.15
C THR A 128 2.57 3.13 -2.07
N TYR A 129 3.90 3.06 -2.13
CA TYR A 129 4.70 2.36 -1.12
C TYR A 129 4.63 3.05 0.24
N ARG A 130 4.78 4.38 0.29
CA ARG A 130 4.60 5.18 1.51
C ARG A 130 3.18 5.02 2.09
N SER A 131 2.16 4.99 1.24
CA SER A 131 0.77 4.72 1.65
C SER A 131 0.56 3.31 2.22
N LEU A 132 1.27 2.30 1.69
CA LEU A 132 1.24 0.95 2.24
C LEU A 132 1.89 0.91 3.63
N CYS A 133 3.07 1.53 3.78
CA CYS A 133 3.76 1.65 5.06
C CYS A 133 2.87 2.33 6.12
N ASP A 134 2.14 3.39 5.74
CA ASP A 134 1.17 4.07 6.60
C ASP A 134 -0.01 3.17 7.00
N ALA A 135 -0.55 2.40 6.05
CA ALA A 135 -1.62 1.43 6.32
C ALA A 135 -1.18 0.34 7.31
N CYS A 136 0.10 -0.04 7.26
CA CYS A 136 0.70 -1.06 8.12
C CYS A 136 1.27 -0.53 9.45
N GLY A 137 1.38 0.80 9.61
CA GLY A 137 2.04 1.41 10.77
C GLY A 137 3.53 1.05 10.84
N GLN A 138 4.23 1.20 9.71
CA GLN A 138 5.64 0.84 9.53
C GLN A 138 6.40 2.01 8.91
N ALA A 139 7.71 2.12 9.17
CA ALA A 139 8.56 3.06 8.45
C ALA A 139 8.61 2.72 6.94
N SER A 140 8.79 3.74 6.09
CA SER A 140 9.02 3.55 4.66
C SER A 140 10.51 3.56 4.37
N ILE A 141 11.03 2.44 3.85
CA ILE A 141 12.47 2.27 3.59
C ILE A 141 12.67 2.17 2.08
N VAL A 142 13.42 3.12 1.51
CA VAL A 142 13.63 3.22 0.07
C VAL A 142 15.12 3.33 -0.23
N LEU A 143 15.62 2.45 -1.10
CA LEU A 143 16.96 2.50 -1.65
C LEU A 143 16.92 3.10 -3.06
N HIS A 144 17.42 4.32 -3.19
CA HIS A 144 17.61 5.03 -4.44
C HIS A 144 18.95 4.62 -5.06
N LYS A 145 18.88 3.85 -6.15
CA LYS A 145 20.07 3.39 -6.86
C LYS A 145 20.64 4.52 -7.71
N GLY A 146 21.86 4.93 -7.40
CA GLY A 146 22.62 5.90 -8.17
C GLY A 146 23.33 5.27 -9.36
N ASN A 147 23.75 6.11 -10.30
CA ASN A 147 24.48 5.68 -11.50
C ASN A 147 25.99 5.49 -11.23
N THR A 148 26.50 6.07 -10.14
CA THR A 148 27.92 6.08 -9.77
C THR A 148 28.33 4.88 -8.90
N GLY A 149 27.37 4.04 -8.50
CA GLY A 149 27.59 2.93 -7.56
C GLY A 149 27.45 3.31 -6.08
N ILE A 150 27.32 4.60 -5.79
CA ILE A 150 26.82 5.13 -4.52
C ILE A 150 25.29 5.21 -4.63
N ASP A 151 24.62 4.56 -3.69
CA ASP A 151 23.17 4.54 -3.57
C ASP A 151 22.78 5.33 -2.31
N GLU A 152 21.60 5.93 -2.32
CA GLU A 152 21.04 6.64 -1.18
C GLU A 152 19.96 5.77 -0.54
N LEU A 153 20.13 5.42 0.74
CA LEU A 153 19.10 4.76 1.53
C LEU A 153 18.34 5.83 2.33
N VAL A 154 17.02 5.87 2.18
CA VAL A 154 16.13 6.78 2.90
C VAL A 154 15.18 5.98 3.77
N VAL A 155 15.09 6.33 5.05
CA VAL A 155 14.11 5.81 6.01
C VAL A 155 13.19 6.94 6.41
N ASP A 156 11.96 6.93 5.90
CA ASP A 156 10.90 7.86 6.30
C ASP A 156 10.07 7.27 7.45
N ILE A 157 10.16 7.90 8.63
CA ILE A 157 9.44 7.49 9.84
C ILE A 157 8.09 8.19 10.00
N SER A 158 7.73 9.12 9.11
CA SER A 158 6.43 9.78 9.12
C SER A 158 5.21 8.82 9.10
N PRO A 159 5.25 7.63 8.45
CA PRO A 159 4.11 6.70 8.48
C PRO A 159 3.89 6.04 9.86
N LEU A 160 4.81 6.19 10.81
CA LEU A 160 4.54 5.80 12.21
C LEU A 160 3.47 6.70 12.85
N ARG A 161 3.26 7.93 12.33
CA ARG A 161 2.28 8.92 12.79
C ARG A 161 2.41 9.29 14.27
N ASN A 162 3.66 9.36 14.75
CA ASN A 162 3.95 9.78 16.11
C ASN A 162 5.01 10.89 16.12
N PRO A 163 4.61 12.14 15.82
CA PRO A 163 5.55 13.25 15.71
C PRO A 163 6.33 13.52 17.00
N ARG A 164 5.77 13.16 18.17
CA ARG A 164 6.43 13.33 19.48
C ARG A 164 7.69 12.49 19.62
N THR A 165 7.79 11.35 18.91
CA THR A 165 8.92 10.42 19.02
C THR A 165 9.85 10.46 17.82
N PHE A 166 9.52 11.18 16.74
CA PHE A 166 10.32 11.18 15.51
C PHE A 166 11.78 11.56 15.73
N HIS A 167 12.04 12.65 16.46
CA HIS A 167 13.40 13.09 16.72
C HIS A 167 14.20 12.03 17.51
N GLN A 168 13.59 11.42 18.52
CA GLN A 168 14.23 10.37 19.32
C GLN A 168 14.52 9.12 18.48
N VAL A 169 13.54 8.66 17.70
CA VAL A 169 13.68 7.50 16.80
C VAL A 169 14.80 7.74 15.79
N ALA A 170 14.81 8.92 15.15
CA ALA A 170 15.83 9.29 14.18
C ALA A 170 17.23 9.36 14.80
N LYS A 171 17.35 9.97 15.99
CA LYS A 171 18.62 10.04 16.73
C LYS A 171 19.17 8.65 17.06
N ILE A 172 18.31 7.71 17.46
CA ILE A 172 18.72 6.32 17.72
C ILE A 172 19.20 5.64 16.43
N CYS A 173 18.48 5.82 15.31
CA CYS A 173 18.92 5.30 14.01
C CYS A 173 20.30 5.83 13.61
N VAL A 174 20.52 7.14 13.79
CA VAL A 174 21.79 7.80 13.46
C VAL A 174 22.92 7.33 14.38
N GLN A 175 22.68 7.20 15.69
CA GLN A 175 23.69 6.71 16.63
C GLN A 175 24.16 5.29 16.32
N GLN A 176 23.29 4.44 15.75
CA GLN A 176 23.64 3.06 15.44
C GLN A 176 24.45 2.91 14.14
N GLN A 177 24.33 3.82 13.18
CA GLN A 177 24.81 3.63 11.79
C GLN A 177 25.32 4.90 11.09
N GLY A 178 25.44 6.04 11.78
CA GLY A 178 25.66 7.35 11.15
C GLY A 178 24.44 7.83 10.37
N GLY A 179 24.61 8.72 9.41
CA GLY A 179 23.54 9.24 8.54
C GLY A 179 23.10 10.67 8.89
N GLU A 180 22.26 11.24 8.04
CA GLU A 180 21.76 12.60 8.17
C GLU A 180 20.24 12.59 8.41
N ILE A 181 19.77 13.43 9.32
CA ILE A 181 18.33 13.63 9.56
C ILE A 181 17.86 14.72 8.61
N VAL A 182 16.92 14.41 7.74
CA VAL A 182 16.33 15.33 6.78
C VAL A 182 14.84 15.46 7.07
N PHE A 183 14.40 16.65 7.45
CA PHE A 183 12.99 16.96 7.68
C PHE A 183 12.55 18.08 6.73
N ASP A 184 11.56 17.80 5.89
CA ASP A 184 10.95 18.82 5.03
C ASP A 184 9.72 19.39 5.74
N GLY A 185 9.96 20.32 6.67
CA GLY A 185 8.94 21.00 7.47
C GLY A 185 8.23 22.16 6.75
N SER A 186 8.57 22.42 5.49
CA SER A 186 8.19 23.65 4.76
C SER A 186 6.68 23.79 4.44
N ALA A 187 5.85 22.80 4.80
CA ALA A 187 4.40 22.82 4.56
C ALA A 187 3.57 23.39 5.73
N LEU A 188 4.22 23.91 6.77
CA LEU A 188 3.56 24.70 7.82
C LEU A 188 4.20 26.09 7.78
N ASP A 189 3.57 27.02 7.06
CA ASP A 189 3.88 28.45 7.15
C ASP A 189 3.72 28.88 8.62
N ASP A 190 4.82 29.05 9.34
CA ASP A 190 4.92 30.08 10.36
C ASP A 190 6.36 30.61 10.39
N ASP A 191 6.46 31.90 10.07
CA ASP A 191 7.66 32.71 10.14
C ASP A 191 8.22 32.68 11.57
N LYS A 192 9.38 32.07 11.78
CA LYS A 192 10.57 32.70 12.40
C LYS A 192 11.68 31.69 12.70
N SER A 193 12.87 32.09 12.30
CA SER A 193 14.15 31.68 12.86
C SER A 193 14.13 31.75 14.38
N ASP A 194 14.49 30.65 15.05
CA ASP A 194 15.55 30.58 16.06
C ASP A 194 15.66 29.12 16.57
N GLU A 195 16.89 28.60 16.56
CA GLU A 195 17.28 27.18 16.71
C GLU A 195 17.13 26.58 18.13
N GLU A 196 16.23 27.10 18.97
CA GLU A 196 16.04 26.60 20.35
C GLU A 196 14.60 26.22 20.74
N ASP A 197 13.63 26.26 19.81
CA ASP A 197 12.19 26.14 20.16
C ASP A 197 11.40 24.99 19.47
N LEU A 198 12.08 23.97 18.92
CA LEU A 198 11.42 22.77 18.34
C LEU A 198 10.61 21.94 19.36
N SER A 199 10.76 22.23 20.66
CA SER A 199 9.96 21.65 21.75
C SER A 199 8.66 22.43 22.02
N LEU A 200 8.58 23.71 21.66
CA LEU A 200 7.55 24.63 22.14
C LEU A 200 6.39 24.81 21.15
N THR A 201 6.62 24.62 19.86
CA THR A 201 5.57 24.72 18.82
C THR A 201 4.57 23.55 18.84
N LEU A 202 4.85 22.48 19.58
CA LEU A 202 3.96 21.33 19.75
C LEU A 202 3.00 21.47 20.96
N SER A 203 3.15 22.51 21.79
CA SER A 203 2.44 22.63 23.07
C SER A 203 1.32 23.69 23.10
N ILE A 204 1.04 24.41 22.00
CA ILE A 204 -0.04 25.39 21.94
C ILE A 204 -0.99 25.06 20.77
N VAL A 205 -1.66 23.92 20.86
CA VAL A 205 -2.86 23.69 20.07
C VAL A 205 -3.97 23.23 21.02
N ASP A 206 -5.01 24.04 21.05
CA ASP A 206 -6.31 23.84 21.66
C ASP A 206 -6.69 22.35 21.80
N GLN A 207 -7.13 21.92 23.00
CA GLN A 207 -7.40 20.52 23.34
C GLN A 207 -8.55 19.86 22.52
N ASN A 208 -9.11 20.58 21.55
CA ASN A 208 -10.17 20.12 20.64
C ASN A 208 -9.78 20.05 19.16
N VAL A 209 -8.54 20.42 18.77
CA VAL A 209 -8.09 20.29 17.37
C VAL A 209 -7.34 18.98 17.21
N THR A 210 -7.99 18.00 16.60
CA THR A 210 -7.38 16.72 16.20
C THR A 210 -6.13 16.98 15.36
N SER A 211 -5.00 16.38 15.73
CA SER A 211 -3.71 16.65 15.08
C SER A 211 -3.76 16.30 13.59
N PRO A 212 -3.10 17.06 12.67
CA PRO A 212 -3.03 16.70 11.25
C PRO A 212 -2.54 15.26 11.03
N TRP A 213 -1.65 14.78 11.91
CA TRP A 213 -1.09 13.43 11.91
C TRP A 213 -2.13 12.34 12.21
N GLU A 214 -3.25 12.69 12.84
CA GLU A 214 -4.31 11.75 13.21
C GLU A 214 -5.37 11.62 12.12
N THR A 215 -5.53 12.61 11.23
CA THR A 215 -6.67 12.69 10.30
C THR A 215 -6.29 12.76 8.83
N ARG A 216 -5.14 13.35 8.49
CA ARG A 216 -4.75 13.56 7.09
C ARG A 216 -4.15 12.30 6.49
N PRO A 217 -4.30 12.09 5.17
CA PRO A 217 -3.59 11.03 4.48
C PRO A 217 -2.09 11.30 4.40
N ILE A 218 -1.29 10.22 4.40
CA ILE A 218 0.18 10.34 4.50
C ILE A 218 0.82 11.15 3.38
N TYR A 219 0.23 11.14 2.17
CA TYR A 219 0.73 11.94 1.04
C TYR A 219 0.51 13.45 1.21
N GLN A 220 -0.21 13.89 2.24
CA GLN A 220 -0.36 15.30 2.62
C GLN A 220 0.49 15.67 3.85
N LEU A 221 1.20 14.71 4.43
CA LEU A 221 2.03 14.93 5.61
C LEU A 221 3.51 15.03 5.19
N PRO A 222 4.27 15.96 5.81
CA PRO A 222 5.68 16.09 5.52
C PRO A 222 6.42 14.79 5.89
N PRO A 223 7.39 14.36 5.07
CA PRO A 223 8.23 13.22 5.41
C PRO A 223 9.19 13.60 6.56
N TYR A 224 9.55 12.61 7.37
CA TYR A 224 10.59 12.75 8.39
C TYR A 224 11.62 11.67 8.10
N CYS A 225 12.71 12.03 7.44
CA CYS A 225 13.62 11.10 6.83
C CYS A 225 14.96 11.02 7.59
N ILE A 226 15.57 9.84 7.56
CA ILE A 226 17.00 9.68 7.77
C ILE A 226 17.60 9.16 6.47
N SER A 227 18.69 9.75 6.00
CA SER A 227 19.37 9.37 4.76
C SER A 227 20.81 8.92 4.99
N TRP A 228 21.25 8.00 4.14
CA TRP A 228 22.64 7.52 4.07
C TRP A 228 23.07 7.39 2.61
N GLU A 229 24.22 7.96 2.27
CA GLU A 229 24.89 7.69 0.99
C GLU A 229 25.96 6.61 1.18
N LEU A 230 25.79 5.47 0.52
CA LEU A 230 26.61 4.29 0.75
C LEU A 230 26.90 3.54 -0.55
N PRO A 231 28.00 2.76 -0.62
CA PRO A 231 28.17 1.77 -1.67
C PRO A 231 26.97 0.80 -1.73
N ARG A 232 26.56 0.41 -2.93
CA ARG A 232 25.39 -0.46 -3.17
C ARG A 232 25.32 -1.73 -2.32
N SER A 233 26.45 -2.36 -2.02
CA SER A 233 26.50 -3.54 -1.13
C SER A 233 26.04 -3.20 0.28
N ASP A 234 26.56 -2.09 0.80
CA ASP A 234 26.42 -1.68 2.19
C ASP A 234 25.03 -1.09 2.40
N ALA A 235 24.55 -0.31 1.44
CA ALA A 235 23.19 0.22 1.42
C ALA A 235 22.14 -0.91 1.47
N LYS A 236 22.39 -2.04 0.77
CA LYS A 236 21.50 -3.21 0.83
C LYS A 236 21.58 -3.95 2.16
N VAL A 237 22.76 -4.04 2.77
CA VAL A 237 22.93 -4.63 4.11
C VAL A 237 22.19 -3.77 5.13
N LEU A 238 22.36 -2.46 5.07
CA LEU A 238 21.69 -1.50 5.94
C LEU A 238 20.17 -1.53 5.73
N GLY A 239 19.69 -1.54 4.48
CA GLY A 239 18.26 -1.63 4.17
C GLY A 239 17.61 -2.89 4.76
N LYS A 240 18.29 -4.05 4.69
CA LYS A 240 17.82 -5.28 5.35
C LYS A 240 17.83 -5.18 6.87
N LYS A 241 18.84 -4.52 7.46
CA LYS A 241 18.89 -4.29 8.92
C LYS A 241 17.74 -3.40 9.36
N MET A 242 17.48 -2.29 8.67
CA MET A 242 16.37 -1.38 8.95
C MET A 242 15.02 -2.08 8.76
N ALA A 243 14.88 -2.91 7.73
CA ALA A 243 13.65 -3.67 7.50
C ALA A 243 13.31 -4.63 8.65
N LYS A 244 14.33 -5.25 9.26
CA LYS A 244 14.14 -6.07 10.47
C LYS A 244 13.80 -5.21 11.69
N LEU A 245 14.51 -4.09 11.85
CA LEU A 245 14.36 -3.20 13.01
C LEU A 245 12.96 -2.56 13.07
N PHE A 246 12.40 -2.19 11.93
CA PHE A 246 11.05 -1.60 11.81
C PHE A 246 9.96 -2.64 11.48
N ASP A 247 10.30 -3.93 11.52
CA ASP A 247 9.39 -5.04 11.21
C ASP A 247 8.59 -4.82 9.92
N THR A 248 9.27 -4.44 8.82
CA THR A 248 8.64 -4.09 7.53
C THR A 248 8.53 -5.27 6.56
N ILE A 249 9.14 -6.41 6.91
CA ILE A 249 9.16 -7.61 6.08
C ILE A 249 7.81 -8.32 6.19
N GLU A 250 7.15 -8.56 5.06
CA GLU A 250 5.95 -9.39 5.02
C GLU A 250 6.33 -10.84 4.66
N GLU A 251 6.25 -11.76 5.62
CA GLU A 251 6.68 -13.16 5.43
C GLU A 251 5.75 -13.97 4.51
N ASN A 252 4.45 -13.65 4.49
CA ASN A 252 3.41 -14.44 3.81
C ASN A 252 2.66 -13.63 2.73
N VAL A 253 3.39 -12.87 1.90
CA VAL A 253 2.78 -12.10 0.81
C VAL A 253 2.33 -13.04 -0.31
N ALA A 254 1.02 -13.26 -0.41
CA ALA A 254 0.45 -13.87 -1.61
C ALA A 254 0.74 -12.97 -2.82
N PRO A 255 1.10 -13.54 -4.00
CA PRO A 255 1.30 -12.74 -5.20
C PRO A 255 0.03 -11.95 -5.50
N SER A 256 0.22 -10.68 -5.85
CA SER A 256 -0.90 -9.78 -6.09
C SER A 256 -1.78 -10.30 -7.24
N LYS A 257 -3.02 -10.60 -6.93
CA LYS A 257 -3.98 -11.01 -7.95
C LYS A 257 -4.44 -9.77 -8.69
N LYS A 258 -4.10 -9.68 -9.97
CA LYS A 258 -4.62 -8.62 -10.85
C LYS A 258 -6.15 -8.58 -10.69
N PRO A 259 -6.72 -7.42 -10.34
CA PRO A 259 -8.15 -7.35 -10.15
C PRO A 259 -8.87 -7.61 -11.48
N ILE A 260 -9.94 -8.42 -11.44
CA ILE A 260 -10.78 -8.69 -12.61
C ILE A 260 -11.29 -7.35 -13.19
N GLY A 261 -11.19 -7.20 -14.52
CA GLY A 261 -11.70 -6.04 -15.26
C GLY A 261 -10.70 -4.90 -15.51
N VAL A 262 -9.44 -5.00 -15.06
CA VAL A 262 -8.40 -3.99 -15.36
C VAL A 262 -7.75 -4.32 -16.71
N LYS A 263 -8.15 -3.62 -17.78
CA LYS A 263 -7.57 -3.83 -19.13
C LYS A 263 -6.11 -3.33 -19.17
N PRO A 264 -5.13 -4.17 -19.56
CA PRO A 264 -3.78 -3.71 -19.86
C PRO A 264 -3.83 -2.75 -21.04
N GLY A 265 -3.07 -1.65 -20.98
CA GLY A 265 -2.92 -0.74 -22.11
C GLY A 265 -4.07 0.24 -22.40
N LYS A 266 -5.26 0.10 -21.78
CA LYS A 266 -6.22 1.23 -21.72
C LYS A 266 -5.71 2.25 -20.71
N GLY A 267 -4.70 3.00 -21.15
CA GLY A 267 -4.36 4.27 -20.55
C GLY A 267 -5.62 5.13 -20.58
N ARG A 268 -6.06 5.55 -19.40
CA ARG A 268 -6.47 6.94 -19.20
C ARG A 268 -5.30 7.79 -19.76
N ARG A 269 -5.24 7.98 -21.09
CA ARG A 269 -4.23 8.81 -21.76
C ARG A 269 -4.36 10.27 -21.35
N HIS A 270 -5.47 10.62 -20.73
CA HIS A 270 -5.55 11.68 -19.73
C HIS A 270 -5.60 10.99 -18.39
N GLY A 271 -4.63 11.20 -17.50
CA GLY A 271 -4.66 10.76 -16.10
C GLY A 271 -5.82 11.43 -15.36
N GLY A 272 -7.04 11.07 -15.75
CA GLY A 272 -8.26 11.76 -15.38
C GLY A 272 -8.45 11.63 -13.89
N TYR A 273 -8.58 12.79 -13.27
CA TYR A 273 -9.18 13.05 -11.97
C TYR A 273 -10.59 12.44 -11.95
N GLY A 274 -10.70 11.12 -11.86
CA GLY A 274 -11.96 10.40 -11.98
C GLY A 274 -12.14 9.42 -10.84
N ILE A 275 -12.56 9.94 -9.69
CA ILE A 275 -13.13 9.22 -8.54
C ILE A 275 -14.24 10.12 -7.96
N GLY A 276 -15.45 10.07 -8.55
CA GLY A 276 -16.64 10.63 -7.89
C GLY A 276 -16.97 9.82 -6.64
#